data_AF-A0A2T2SM37-F1
#
_entry.id   AF-A0A2T2SM37-F1
#
_cell.length_a   1.000
_cell.length_b   1.000
_cell.length_c   1.000
_cell.angle_alpha   90.00
_cell.angle_beta   90.00
_cell.angle_gamma   90.00
#
_symmetry.space_group_name_H-M   'P 1'
#
loop_
_entity.id
_entity.type
_entity.pdbx_description
1 polymer ?
#
loop_
_entity_poly.entity_id
_entity_poly.type
_entity_poly.pdbx_seq_one_letter_code
_entity_poly.pdbx_strand_id
1 'polypeptide(L)'
;MLLVGVLLTATTALAQGPTPLTTIEDAGGDVVLESYDDGALLAPYVSSGAGAIPATGRGTRMMWYPGKGAFRAGYVSGSQWDDSNIGSWSVAFGVNTTASGDGSTAMGSNTTAFGERSTAMGFITSAGGASSTAMGNQTYASGDGSTAMGYETTAATDQSLSIGAYNSANTSDDNSLFVAGNGSSDNNPSDAMVLKKSGDLAVGPSDPSVRFEVTKEKSNEGVANDPTGNIALIKNTHRGKNTDVLGLQAGRRNPGSGTTYLSFYQRNGTSVGAIEGNGSGGVTYAGDGADFAEELPVAEKAEAPEPAEIVGVRGGTVSLRAEGADRVMIASTAPIMTGNAAPSSGPDAEEGRRVEVAFVGQVPAKVRGSVDRGDLIVPSGRGDGTARAVSPGEYRRAEHGPVAGQAWSSKSAEGIGEVTVAVGLGRSGAVAERLEAQQSQIDSLEEKVRQIATMKDRLAALEAEASAVPATAGPMGSPAGSWGLALLLGLGGLAGGVLWRRRS
;
A
#
# COMPACT_ATOMS: atom_id res chain seq x y z
N MET A 1 -63.16 -78.39 -47.89
CA MET A 1 -63.38 -76.97 -47.56
C MET A 1 -63.75 -76.87 -46.10
N LEU A 2 -62.78 -76.59 -45.23
CA LEU A 2 -62.98 -75.81 -44.01
C LEU A 2 -61.61 -75.24 -43.63
N LEU A 3 -61.56 -73.95 -43.32
CA LEU A 3 -60.33 -73.25 -42.95
C LEU A 3 -60.45 -72.91 -41.46
N VAL A 4 -59.52 -73.38 -40.64
CA VAL A 4 -59.39 -72.99 -39.23
C VAL A 4 -57.97 -72.47 -39.05
N GLY A 5 -57.86 -71.21 -38.65
CA GLY A 5 -56.60 -70.47 -38.73
C GLY A 5 -55.59 -70.85 -37.67
N VAL A 6 -54.31 -70.83 -38.03
CA VAL A 6 -53.20 -70.76 -37.07
C VAL A 6 -53.27 -69.38 -36.42
N LEU A 7 -53.78 -69.30 -35.19
CA LEU A 7 -53.72 -68.09 -34.39
C LEU A 7 -52.28 -67.91 -33.88
N LEU A 8 -51.44 -67.26 -34.69
CA LEU A 8 -50.06 -66.97 -34.33
C LEU A 8 -50.00 -65.84 -33.30
N THR A 9 -50.30 -66.16 -32.03
CA THR A 9 -50.13 -65.24 -30.92
C THR A 9 -48.65 -64.95 -30.74
N ALA A 10 -48.22 -63.75 -31.17
CA ALA A 10 -46.88 -63.26 -30.91
C ALA A 10 -46.72 -63.07 -29.39
N THR A 11 -46.12 -64.06 -28.71
CA THR A 11 -45.65 -63.89 -27.35
C THR A 11 -44.56 -62.84 -27.35
N THR A 12 -44.90 -61.63 -26.92
CA THR A 12 -43.91 -60.60 -26.60
C THR A 12 -43.05 -61.13 -25.46
N ALA A 13 -41.88 -61.65 -25.80
CA ALA A 13 -40.85 -62.02 -24.85
C ALA A 13 -40.29 -60.75 -24.20
N LEU A 14 -41.04 -60.22 -23.23
CA LEU A 14 -40.49 -59.36 -22.19
C LEU A 14 -39.33 -60.12 -21.56
N ALA A 15 -38.22 -59.44 -21.30
CA ALA A 15 -37.04 -60.06 -20.71
C ALA A 15 -37.40 -60.62 -19.32
N GLN A 16 -37.59 -61.93 -19.24
CA GLN A 16 -37.71 -62.62 -17.96
C GLN A 16 -36.32 -62.68 -17.34
N GLY A 17 -36.25 -62.45 -16.02
CA GLY A 17 -35.04 -62.74 -15.26
C GLY A 17 -34.70 -64.23 -15.29
N PRO A 18 -33.51 -64.62 -14.80
CA PRO A 18 -33.24 -66.02 -14.51
C PRO A 18 -34.33 -66.60 -13.60
N THR A 19 -34.54 -67.92 -13.65
CA THR A 19 -35.50 -68.59 -12.74
C THR A 19 -34.79 -68.86 -11.41
N PRO A 20 -35.36 -68.50 -10.25
CA PRO A 20 -34.75 -68.80 -8.96
C PRO A 20 -34.65 -70.31 -8.72
N LEU A 21 -33.52 -70.74 -8.16
CA LEU A 21 -33.26 -72.12 -7.74
C LEU A 21 -33.99 -72.46 -6.43
N THR A 22 -34.12 -71.46 -5.54
CA THR A 22 -34.92 -71.52 -4.32
C THR A 22 -35.62 -70.19 -4.14
N THR A 23 -36.91 -70.22 -3.82
CA THR A 23 -37.71 -69.06 -3.39
C THR A 23 -38.20 -69.33 -1.97
N ILE A 24 -38.07 -68.32 -1.10
CA ILE A 24 -38.61 -68.32 0.26
C ILE A 24 -39.67 -67.23 0.32
N GLU A 25 -40.88 -67.63 0.69
CA GLU A 25 -42.04 -66.77 0.90
C GLU A 25 -42.31 -66.60 2.40
N ASP A 26 -43.01 -65.52 2.76
CA ASP A 26 -43.53 -65.31 4.10
C ASP A 26 -44.90 -65.96 4.32
N ALA A 27 -45.53 -65.71 5.47
CA ALA A 27 -46.85 -66.28 5.81
C ALA A 27 -48.02 -65.69 5.00
N GLY A 28 -47.81 -64.61 4.24
CA GLY A 28 -48.76 -64.05 3.28
C GLY A 28 -48.56 -64.55 1.84
N GLY A 29 -47.43 -65.19 1.55
CA GLY A 29 -47.01 -65.58 0.19
C GLY A 29 -46.18 -64.50 -0.53
N ASP A 30 -45.72 -63.47 0.17
CA ASP A 30 -44.78 -62.49 -0.39
C ASP A 30 -43.37 -63.10 -0.39
N VAL A 31 -42.66 -63.01 -1.52
CA VAL A 31 -41.26 -63.46 -1.62
C VAL A 31 -40.34 -62.58 -0.77
N VAL A 32 -39.45 -63.20 0.01
CA VAL A 32 -38.52 -62.52 0.93
C VAL A 32 -37.04 -62.89 0.73
N LEU A 33 -36.74 -64.03 0.11
CA LEU A 33 -35.39 -64.38 -0.33
C LEU A 33 -35.43 -65.36 -1.50
N GLU A 34 -34.59 -65.12 -2.50
CA GLU A 34 -34.33 -66.02 -3.62
C GLU A 34 -32.84 -66.29 -3.76
N SER A 35 -32.50 -67.53 -4.15
CA SER A 35 -31.16 -67.94 -4.56
C SER A 35 -31.18 -68.41 -6.01
N TYR A 36 -30.14 -68.08 -6.77
CA TYR A 36 -30.00 -68.42 -8.18
C TYR A 36 -28.87 -69.44 -8.42
N ASP A 37 -28.85 -70.08 -9.59
CA ASP A 37 -27.89 -71.14 -9.95
C ASP A 37 -26.47 -70.61 -10.23
N ASP A 38 -26.35 -69.32 -10.56
CA ASP A 38 -25.09 -68.57 -10.61
C ASP A 38 -24.54 -68.15 -9.23
N GLY A 39 -25.31 -68.38 -8.16
CA GLY A 39 -24.99 -67.99 -6.79
C GLY A 39 -25.46 -66.59 -6.38
N ALA A 40 -26.23 -65.88 -7.22
CA ALA A 40 -26.84 -64.62 -6.82
C ALA A 40 -27.90 -64.83 -5.71
N LEU A 41 -28.05 -63.80 -4.87
CA LEU A 41 -29.07 -63.73 -3.82
C LEU A 41 -29.90 -62.45 -4.01
N LEU A 42 -31.22 -62.57 -4.07
CA LEU A 42 -32.15 -61.45 -4.11
C LEU A 42 -33.03 -61.50 -2.86
N ALA A 43 -33.01 -60.45 -2.04
CA ALA A 43 -33.86 -60.34 -0.85
C ALA A 43 -34.90 -59.23 -1.05
N PRO A 44 -35.95 -59.47 -1.86
CA PRO A 44 -36.91 -58.45 -2.23
C PRO A 44 -37.78 -58.06 -1.03
N TYR A 45 -38.38 -56.87 -1.09
CA TYR A 45 -39.33 -56.41 -0.09
C TYR A 45 -40.26 -55.36 -0.69
N VAL A 46 -41.58 -55.57 -0.56
CA VAL A 46 -42.61 -54.81 -1.31
C VAL A 46 -43.41 -53.81 -0.47
N SER A 47 -43.33 -53.87 0.86
CA SER A 47 -44.14 -53.07 1.79
C SER A 47 -43.28 -52.08 2.59
N SER A 48 -43.25 -50.80 2.18
CA SER A 48 -42.46 -49.77 2.85
C SER A 48 -42.87 -49.56 4.32
N GLY A 49 -42.01 -49.95 5.26
CA GLY A 49 -42.12 -49.64 6.69
C GLY A 49 -42.75 -50.69 7.61
N ALA A 50 -42.96 -51.94 7.16
CA ALA A 50 -43.65 -52.98 7.94
C ALA A 50 -42.74 -54.11 8.48
N GLY A 51 -41.42 -54.00 8.37
CA GLY A 51 -40.48 -55.05 8.74
C GLY A 51 -40.01 -54.94 10.19
N ALA A 52 -39.97 -56.06 10.91
CA ALA A 52 -39.30 -56.14 12.21
C ALA A 52 -37.77 -56.23 12.06
N ILE A 53 -37.02 -55.77 13.06
CA ILE A 53 -35.56 -55.92 13.08
C ILE A 53 -35.16 -57.41 13.22
N PRO A 54 -34.28 -57.96 12.37
CA PRO A 54 -33.95 -59.39 12.42
C PRO A 54 -33.21 -59.85 13.68
N ALA A 55 -32.34 -59.01 14.25
CA ALA A 55 -31.60 -59.31 15.46
C ALA A 55 -31.08 -58.04 16.17
N THR A 56 -31.26 -58.00 17.49
CA THR A 56 -30.72 -56.98 18.41
C THR A 56 -29.53 -57.52 19.19
N GLY A 57 -28.82 -56.64 19.90
CA GLY A 57 -27.74 -56.94 20.81
C GLY A 57 -26.45 -57.43 20.14
N ARG A 58 -25.54 -57.92 20.99
CA ARG A 58 -24.16 -58.30 20.63
C ARG A 58 -24.07 -59.48 19.67
N GLY A 59 -22.98 -59.55 18.90
CA GLY A 59 -22.59 -60.73 18.12
C GLY A 59 -22.01 -60.40 16.75
N THR A 60 -21.48 -61.43 16.09
CA THR A 60 -21.11 -61.37 14.66
C THR A 60 -22.33 -61.71 13.82
N ARG A 61 -22.75 -60.83 12.90
CA ARG A 61 -23.82 -61.12 11.93
C ARG A 61 -23.64 -60.39 10.60
N MET A 62 -24.14 -61.01 9.53
CA MET A 62 -24.60 -60.34 8.32
C MET A 62 -26.12 -60.20 8.43
N MET A 63 -26.67 -59.01 8.18
CA MET A 63 -28.07 -58.71 8.43
C MET A 63 -28.59 -57.71 7.40
N TRP A 64 -29.54 -58.16 6.57
CA TRP A 64 -30.42 -57.31 5.79
C TRP A 64 -31.65 -56.98 6.64
N TYR A 65 -31.95 -55.70 6.83
CA TYR A 65 -33.13 -55.24 7.53
C TYR A 65 -34.09 -54.57 6.53
N PRO A 66 -35.01 -55.35 5.91
CA PRO A 66 -35.87 -54.87 4.83
C PRO A 66 -36.80 -53.72 5.26
N GLY A 67 -37.32 -53.75 6.49
CA GLY A 67 -38.19 -52.70 7.04
C GLY A 67 -37.59 -51.29 7.03
N LYS A 68 -36.25 -51.18 7.03
CA LYS A 68 -35.50 -49.92 6.86
C LYS A 68 -34.65 -49.88 5.59
N GLY A 69 -34.66 -50.90 4.74
CA GLY A 69 -33.76 -51.04 3.60
C GLY A 69 -32.27 -50.96 3.98
N ALA A 70 -31.91 -51.40 5.18
CA ALA A 70 -30.59 -51.17 5.78
C ALA A 70 -29.76 -52.46 5.84
N PHE A 71 -28.45 -52.36 5.57
CA PHE A 71 -27.56 -53.53 5.50
C PHE A 71 -26.40 -53.45 6.50
N ARG A 72 -26.05 -54.58 7.13
CA ARG A 72 -25.02 -54.72 8.15
C ARG A 72 -24.18 -55.98 7.95
N ALA A 73 -22.87 -55.91 8.19
CA ALA A 73 -21.99 -57.08 8.22
C ALA A 73 -20.75 -56.87 9.10
N GLY A 74 -20.47 -57.81 10.02
CA GLY A 74 -19.36 -57.71 10.97
C GLY A 74 -19.79 -58.06 12.40
N TYR A 75 -19.20 -57.38 13.40
CA TYR A 75 -19.37 -57.67 14.83
C TYR A 75 -19.77 -56.43 15.64
N VAL A 76 -20.71 -56.59 16.57
CA VAL A 76 -21.10 -55.57 17.55
C VAL A 76 -21.01 -56.10 18.99
N SER A 77 -20.48 -55.28 19.90
CA SER A 77 -20.31 -55.63 21.31
C SER A 77 -21.55 -55.40 22.17
N GLY A 78 -22.48 -54.56 21.71
CA GLY A 78 -23.67 -54.12 22.45
C GLY A 78 -24.85 -53.81 21.52
N SER A 79 -25.41 -52.61 21.67
CA SER A 79 -26.64 -52.16 21.01
C SER A 79 -26.43 -51.41 19.67
N GLN A 80 -25.23 -51.42 19.09
CA GLN A 80 -24.91 -50.61 17.90
C GLN A 80 -25.82 -50.92 16.69
N TRP A 81 -26.34 -52.15 16.59
CA TRP A 81 -27.35 -52.58 15.60
C TRP A 81 -28.68 -52.99 16.25
N ASP A 82 -29.10 -52.25 17.29
CA ASP A 82 -30.50 -52.22 17.74
C ASP A 82 -31.30 -51.22 16.90
N ASP A 83 -32.62 -51.32 16.88
CA ASP A 83 -33.46 -50.58 15.93
C ASP A 83 -33.29 -49.04 16.00
N SER A 84 -33.14 -48.48 17.20
CA SER A 84 -32.91 -47.04 17.39
C SER A 84 -31.59 -46.54 16.80
N ASN A 85 -30.65 -47.44 16.51
CA ASN A 85 -29.30 -47.16 16.03
C ASN A 85 -29.12 -47.55 14.55
N ILE A 86 -30.22 -47.86 13.86
CA ILE A 86 -30.29 -48.13 12.42
C ILE A 86 -31.18 -47.08 11.76
N GLY A 87 -30.58 -46.24 10.93
CA GLY A 87 -31.30 -45.32 10.05
C GLY A 87 -31.85 -46.02 8.80
N SER A 88 -32.82 -45.40 8.15
CA SER A 88 -33.37 -45.84 6.86
C SER A 88 -32.29 -45.81 5.78
N TRP A 89 -32.26 -46.78 4.87
CA TRP A 89 -31.32 -46.91 3.75
C TRP A 89 -29.82 -46.88 4.14
N SER A 90 -29.51 -47.14 5.42
CA SER A 90 -28.17 -47.00 5.97
C SER A 90 -27.32 -48.26 5.82
N VAL A 91 -26.00 -48.09 5.77
CA VAL A 91 -25.02 -49.19 5.63
C VAL A 91 -24.01 -49.13 6.79
N ALA A 92 -23.70 -50.26 7.42
CA ALA A 92 -22.58 -50.30 8.37
C ALA A 92 -21.80 -51.63 8.36
N PHE A 93 -20.47 -51.53 8.28
CA PHE A 93 -19.58 -52.70 8.16
C PHE A 93 -18.40 -52.64 9.13
N GLY A 94 -18.03 -53.79 9.69
CA GLY A 94 -16.83 -53.93 10.53
C GLY A 94 -17.15 -54.16 12.01
N VAL A 95 -16.52 -53.40 12.91
CA VAL A 95 -16.57 -53.61 14.37
C VAL A 95 -17.23 -52.42 15.06
N ASN A 96 -18.29 -52.66 15.83
CA ASN A 96 -19.01 -51.65 16.63
C ASN A 96 -19.44 -50.41 15.81
N THR A 97 -19.75 -50.56 14.53
CA THR A 97 -20.12 -49.43 13.67
C THR A 97 -21.60 -49.08 13.78
N THR A 98 -21.92 -47.80 13.90
CA THR A 98 -23.28 -47.29 14.10
C THR A 98 -23.64 -46.37 12.94
N ALA A 99 -24.64 -46.74 12.13
CA ALA A 99 -25.19 -45.90 11.06
C ALA A 99 -26.67 -45.62 11.37
N SER A 100 -26.91 -44.59 12.17
CA SER A 100 -28.23 -44.26 12.74
C SER A 100 -28.96 -43.14 12.01
N GLY A 101 -28.25 -42.32 11.22
CA GLY A 101 -28.87 -41.33 10.35
C GLY A 101 -29.48 -41.97 9.10
N ASP A 102 -30.57 -41.42 8.58
CA ASP A 102 -31.16 -41.88 7.31
C ASP A 102 -30.17 -41.65 6.15
N GLY A 103 -29.93 -42.67 5.33
CA GLY A 103 -28.93 -42.68 4.25
C GLY A 103 -27.47 -42.67 4.72
N SER A 104 -27.19 -42.89 6.02
CA SER A 104 -25.83 -42.82 6.56
C SER A 104 -24.98 -44.08 6.30
N THR A 105 -23.66 -43.92 6.27
CA THR A 105 -22.68 -45.00 6.06
C THR A 105 -21.61 -45.02 7.15
N ALA A 106 -21.43 -46.14 7.86
CA ALA A 106 -20.42 -46.29 8.92
C ALA A 106 -19.53 -47.54 8.71
N MET A 107 -18.26 -47.36 8.31
CA MET A 107 -17.36 -48.48 7.97
C MET A 107 -16.04 -48.46 8.74
N GLY A 108 -15.63 -49.60 9.32
CA GLY A 108 -14.34 -49.73 10.01
C GLY A 108 -14.49 -50.23 11.44
N SER A 109 -13.99 -49.49 12.42
CA SER A 109 -13.97 -49.89 13.83
C SER A 109 -14.32 -48.73 14.78
N ASN A 110 -15.42 -48.88 15.51
CA ASN A 110 -16.03 -47.87 16.38
C ASN A 110 -16.39 -46.55 15.65
N THR A 111 -16.79 -46.64 14.38
CA THR A 111 -17.21 -45.48 13.57
C THR A 111 -18.71 -45.22 13.71
N THR A 112 -19.10 -43.94 13.80
CA THR A 112 -20.49 -43.52 14.03
C THR A 112 -20.92 -42.49 12.98
N ALA A 113 -21.94 -42.79 12.19
CA ALA A 113 -22.58 -41.87 11.25
C ALA A 113 -24.03 -41.65 11.69
N PHE A 114 -24.31 -40.50 12.31
CA PHE A 114 -25.62 -40.20 12.91
C PHE A 114 -26.34 -39.01 12.29
N GLY A 115 -25.63 -38.18 11.52
CA GLY A 115 -26.27 -37.17 10.66
C GLY A 115 -26.99 -37.81 9.46
N GLU A 116 -28.06 -37.19 8.98
CA GLU A 116 -28.73 -37.59 7.73
C GLU A 116 -27.72 -37.57 6.56
N ARG A 117 -27.64 -38.62 5.74
CA ARG A 117 -26.66 -38.79 4.63
C ARG A 117 -25.18 -38.70 5.05
N SER A 118 -24.86 -38.81 6.34
CA SER A 118 -23.48 -38.71 6.84
C SER A 118 -22.64 -39.96 6.54
N THR A 119 -21.32 -39.80 6.42
CA THR A 119 -20.36 -40.89 6.16
C THR A 119 -19.21 -40.89 7.16
N ALA A 120 -19.07 -41.96 7.94
CA ALA A 120 -17.98 -42.15 8.90
C ALA A 120 -17.15 -43.39 8.54
N MET A 121 -15.84 -43.23 8.28
CA MET A 121 -14.96 -44.32 7.87
C MET A 121 -13.63 -44.34 8.61
N GLY A 122 -13.14 -45.54 8.99
CA GLY A 122 -11.83 -45.75 9.62
C GLY A 122 -11.89 -46.22 11.07
N PHE A 123 -11.24 -45.52 12.00
CA PHE A 123 -11.15 -45.87 13.43
C PHE A 123 -11.56 -44.71 14.34
N ILE A 124 -12.55 -44.94 15.22
CA ILE A 124 -13.09 -43.92 16.15
C ILE A 124 -13.45 -42.61 15.41
N THR A 125 -14.13 -42.72 14.26
CA THR A 125 -14.56 -41.55 13.47
C THR A 125 -16.05 -41.27 13.67
N SER A 126 -16.42 -39.98 13.68
CA SER A 126 -17.79 -39.54 13.95
C SER A 126 -18.26 -38.51 12.92
N ALA A 127 -19.31 -38.83 12.17
CA ALA A 127 -19.98 -37.92 11.25
C ALA A 127 -21.36 -37.57 11.81
N GLY A 128 -21.47 -36.38 12.40
CA GLY A 128 -22.62 -35.94 13.18
C GLY A 128 -23.51 -34.92 12.45
N GLY A 129 -22.93 -34.04 11.64
CA GLY A 129 -23.69 -33.09 10.83
C GLY A 129 -24.43 -33.77 9.67
N ALA A 130 -25.53 -33.19 9.20
CA ALA A 130 -26.23 -33.63 8.01
C ALA A 130 -25.31 -33.50 6.78
N SER A 131 -25.24 -34.55 5.95
CA SER A 131 -24.33 -34.70 4.80
C SER A 131 -22.83 -34.53 5.13
N SER A 132 -22.43 -34.71 6.40
CA SER A 132 -21.02 -34.61 6.82
C SER A 132 -20.20 -35.86 6.50
N THR A 133 -18.88 -35.72 6.36
CA THR A 133 -17.95 -36.83 6.09
C THR A 133 -16.77 -36.82 7.07
N ALA A 134 -16.57 -37.90 7.82
CA ALA A 134 -15.44 -38.12 8.72
C ALA A 134 -14.62 -39.34 8.29
N MET A 135 -13.34 -39.16 7.95
CA MET A 135 -12.50 -40.24 7.39
C MET A 135 -11.09 -40.28 7.97
N GLY A 136 -10.71 -41.41 8.57
CA GLY A 136 -9.34 -41.66 9.03
C GLY A 136 -9.31 -42.25 10.43
N ASN A 137 -8.62 -41.58 11.36
CA ASN A 137 -8.49 -42.00 12.74
C ASN A 137 -8.84 -40.84 13.69
N GLN A 138 -9.74 -41.05 14.65
CA GLN A 138 -10.15 -40.02 15.63
C GLN A 138 -10.63 -38.71 14.95
N THR A 139 -11.36 -38.81 13.83
CA THR A 139 -11.83 -37.65 13.05
C THR A 139 -13.31 -37.33 13.32
N TYR A 140 -13.64 -36.05 13.51
CA TYR A 140 -14.98 -35.58 13.90
C TYR A 140 -15.52 -34.54 12.91
N ALA A 141 -16.55 -34.87 12.15
CA ALA A 141 -17.25 -33.95 11.25
C ALA A 141 -18.62 -33.60 11.86
N SER A 142 -18.68 -32.49 12.59
CA SER A 142 -19.85 -32.09 13.39
C SER A 142 -20.66 -30.93 12.81
N GLY A 143 -20.10 -30.15 11.88
CA GLY A 143 -20.87 -29.16 11.12
C GLY A 143 -21.66 -29.79 9.96
N ASP A 144 -22.77 -29.17 9.54
CA ASP A 144 -23.57 -29.62 8.41
C ASP A 144 -22.80 -29.43 7.09
N GLY A 145 -22.75 -30.47 6.26
CA GLY A 145 -21.94 -30.53 5.05
C GLY A 145 -20.43 -30.45 5.28
N SER A 146 -19.95 -30.58 6.53
CA SER A 146 -18.52 -30.53 6.85
C SER A 146 -17.77 -31.80 6.45
N THR A 147 -16.46 -31.69 6.27
CA THR A 147 -15.57 -32.82 6.00
C THR A 147 -14.33 -32.76 6.89
N ALA A 148 -14.08 -33.82 7.66
CA ALA A 148 -12.90 -34.00 8.50
C ALA A 148 -12.11 -35.22 8.04
N MET A 149 -10.84 -35.05 7.64
CA MET A 149 -10.02 -36.15 7.10
C MET A 149 -8.58 -36.15 7.61
N GLY A 150 -8.14 -37.28 8.17
CA GLY A 150 -6.75 -37.47 8.62
C GLY A 150 -6.66 -38.16 9.98
N TYR A 151 -5.92 -37.54 10.91
CA TYR A 151 -5.74 -38.04 12.27
C TYR A 151 -6.04 -36.96 13.32
N GLU A 152 -7.00 -37.23 14.21
CA GLU A 152 -7.37 -36.32 15.32
C GLU A 152 -7.90 -34.96 14.81
N THR A 153 -8.53 -34.97 13.63
CA THR A 153 -9.02 -33.77 12.96
C THR A 153 -10.49 -33.50 13.23
N THR A 154 -10.85 -32.26 13.55
CA THR A 154 -12.24 -31.82 13.75
C THR A 154 -12.66 -30.78 12.71
N ALA A 155 -13.86 -30.94 12.15
CA ALA A 155 -14.55 -29.97 11.30
C ALA A 155 -15.93 -29.65 11.91
N ALA A 156 -15.97 -28.67 12.81
CA ALA A 156 -17.18 -28.30 13.56
C ALA A 156 -17.98 -27.14 12.92
N THR A 157 -17.36 -26.35 12.05
CA THR A 157 -18.00 -25.28 11.28
C THR A 157 -18.79 -25.88 10.11
N ASP A 158 -20.04 -25.42 9.88
CA ASP A 158 -20.82 -25.83 8.70
C ASP A 158 -20.10 -25.53 7.39
N GLN A 159 -20.20 -26.47 6.44
CA GLN A 159 -19.64 -26.44 5.09
C GLN A 159 -18.09 -26.34 5.04
N SER A 160 -17.42 -26.67 6.15
CA SER A 160 -15.95 -26.59 6.26
C SER A 160 -15.22 -27.88 5.88
N LEU A 161 -13.94 -27.74 5.55
CA LEU A 161 -13.00 -28.83 5.29
C LEU A 161 -11.80 -28.73 6.24
N SER A 162 -11.67 -29.67 7.17
CA SER A 162 -10.46 -29.86 7.97
C SER A 162 -9.69 -31.09 7.49
N ILE A 163 -8.40 -30.92 7.21
CA ILE A 163 -7.51 -32.01 6.80
C ILE A 163 -6.21 -32.03 7.62
N GLY A 164 -5.51 -33.16 7.63
CA GLY A 164 -4.15 -33.27 8.17
C GLY A 164 -4.09 -33.97 9.52
N ALA A 165 -3.46 -33.33 10.51
CA ALA A 165 -3.38 -33.86 11.87
C ALA A 165 -3.51 -32.78 12.95
N TYR A 166 -4.21 -33.09 14.05
CA TYR A 166 -4.31 -32.26 15.26
C TYR A 166 -4.55 -30.76 14.99
N ASN A 167 -5.64 -30.43 14.27
CA ASN A 167 -5.98 -29.03 13.97
C ASN A 167 -6.42 -28.26 15.23
N SER A 168 -6.10 -26.96 15.30
CA SER A 168 -6.43 -26.11 16.46
C SER A 168 -7.66 -25.23 16.22
N ALA A 169 -7.75 -24.59 15.05
CA ALA A 169 -8.97 -23.98 14.53
C ALA A 169 -10.01 -25.04 14.15
N ASN A 170 -11.28 -24.65 13.95
CA ASN A 170 -12.39 -25.53 13.55
C ASN A 170 -12.71 -26.72 14.51
N THR A 171 -12.16 -26.69 15.73
CA THR A 171 -12.47 -27.63 16.83
C THR A 171 -13.82 -27.34 17.49
N SER A 172 -14.34 -26.14 17.29
CA SER A 172 -15.75 -25.73 17.45
C SER A 172 -16.13 -24.87 16.22
N ASP A 173 -17.39 -24.40 16.09
CA ASP A 173 -17.73 -23.42 15.06
C ASP A 173 -17.04 -22.09 15.35
N ASP A 174 -15.85 -21.94 14.77
CA ASP A 174 -15.02 -20.73 14.82
C ASP A 174 -15.02 -19.99 13.47
N ASN A 175 -16.00 -20.32 12.61
CA ASN A 175 -16.16 -19.79 11.26
C ASN A 175 -14.99 -20.10 10.31
N SER A 176 -14.25 -21.20 10.50
CA SER A 176 -13.24 -21.66 9.54
C SER A 176 -13.87 -22.44 8.37
N LEU A 177 -13.52 -22.09 7.12
CA LEU A 177 -13.95 -22.83 5.92
C LEU A 177 -12.95 -23.90 5.53
N PHE A 178 -11.65 -23.64 5.65
CA PHE A 178 -10.60 -24.61 5.34
C PHE A 178 -9.52 -24.55 6.40
N VAL A 179 -9.13 -25.72 6.92
CA VAL A 179 -8.04 -25.88 7.87
C VAL A 179 -7.14 -27.04 7.46
N ALA A 180 -5.84 -26.80 7.43
CA ALA A 180 -4.83 -27.84 7.25
C ALA A 180 -4.04 -28.00 8.56
N GLY A 181 -4.47 -28.94 9.40
CA GLY A 181 -3.81 -29.26 10.67
C GLY A 181 -2.42 -29.85 10.46
N ASN A 182 -1.44 -29.33 11.19
CA ASN A 182 -0.05 -29.83 11.25
C ASN A 182 0.46 -29.99 12.70
N GLY A 183 -0.46 -30.06 13.67
CA GLY A 183 -0.11 -30.35 15.06
C GLY A 183 0.48 -31.76 15.23
N SER A 184 1.12 -31.99 16.38
CA SER A 184 1.86 -33.23 16.66
C SER A 184 1.23 -34.12 17.74
N SER A 185 0.28 -33.59 18.51
CA SER A 185 -0.46 -34.29 19.58
C SER A 185 -1.58 -33.39 20.12
N ASP A 186 -2.49 -33.93 20.93
CA ASP A 186 -3.58 -33.17 21.58
C ASP A 186 -3.10 -31.97 22.40
N ASN A 187 -1.88 -32.08 22.95
CA ASN A 187 -1.24 -31.04 23.76
C ASN A 187 -0.36 -30.08 22.94
N ASN A 188 -0.24 -30.31 21.63
CA ASN A 188 0.43 -29.44 20.67
C ASN A 188 -0.34 -29.43 19.32
N PRO A 189 -1.62 -29.01 19.32
CA PRO A 189 -2.40 -28.87 18.10
C PRO A 189 -1.92 -27.63 17.33
N SER A 190 -1.92 -27.69 16.00
CA SER A 190 -1.54 -26.54 15.18
C SER A 190 -2.07 -26.66 13.76
N ASP A 191 -2.11 -25.52 13.06
CA ASP A 191 -2.61 -25.41 11.70
C ASP A 191 -1.55 -24.80 10.79
N ALA A 192 -1.22 -25.45 9.69
CA ALA A 192 -0.34 -24.88 8.66
C ALA A 192 -1.05 -23.79 7.84
N MET A 193 -2.39 -23.85 7.77
CA MET A 193 -3.24 -22.91 7.05
C MET A 193 -4.64 -22.88 7.66
N VAL A 194 -5.20 -21.68 7.83
CA VAL A 194 -6.60 -21.45 8.24
C VAL A 194 -7.20 -20.38 7.33
N LEU A 195 -8.28 -20.71 6.63
CA LEU A 195 -9.10 -19.77 5.87
C LEU A 195 -10.47 -19.66 6.53
N LYS A 196 -10.88 -18.46 6.94
CA LYS A 196 -12.19 -18.21 7.58
C LYS A 196 -13.26 -17.77 6.59
N LYS A 197 -14.54 -17.89 6.99
CA LYS A 197 -15.74 -17.40 6.27
C LYS A 197 -15.67 -15.90 5.93
N SER A 198 -14.84 -15.14 6.64
CA SER A 198 -14.52 -13.72 6.38
C SER A 198 -13.56 -13.48 5.21
N GLY A 199 -12.86 -14.51 4.73
CA GLY A 199 -11.73 -14.37 3.81
C GLY A 199 -10.37 -14.15 4.49
N ASP A 200 -10.31 -14.04 5.82
CA ASP A 200 -9.04 -14.04 6.56
C ASP A 200 -8.28 -15.34 6.28
N LEU A 201 -7.06 -15.22 5.74
CA LEU A 201 -6.14 -16.32 5.51
C LEU A 201 -4.94 -16.19 6.44
N ALA A 202 -4.75 -17.19 7.31
CA ALA A 202 -3.50 -17.44 8.02
C ALA A 202 -2.73 -18.57 7.34
N VAL A 203 -1.41 -18.41 7.23
CA VAL A 203 -0.46 -19.43 6.77
C VAL A 203 0.72 -19.47 7.75
N GLY A 204 1.10 -20.67 8.18
CA GLY A 204 2.02 -20.90 9.29
C GLY A 204 1.30 -21.31 10.58
N PRO A 205 2.03 -21.96 11.53
CA PRO A 205 1.47 -22.53 12.76
C PRO A 205 0.70 -21.49 13.58
N SER A 206 -0.26 -21.94 14.38
CA SER A 206 -1.38 -21.16 14.94
C SER A 206 -1.06 -20.12 16.04
N ASP A 207 0.19 -19.62 16.11
CA ASP A 207 0.49 -18.26 16.56
C ASP A 207 1.52 -17.57 15.62
N PRO A 208 1.11 -17.15 14.41
CA PRO A 208 1.94 -16.33 13.56
C PRO A 208 1.79 -14.87 14.01
N SER A 209 2.65 -14.44 14.93
CA SER A 209 2.79 -13.04 15.37
C SER A 209 3.07 -12.04 14.24
N VAL A 210 3.41 -12.53 13.04
CA VAL A 210 3.43 -11.77 11.79
C VAL A 210 2.47 -12.45 10.79
N ARG A 211 1.35 -11.79 10.47
CA ARG A 211 0.42 -12.28 9.44
C ARG A 211 1.06 -12.15 8.05
N PHE A 212 1.21 -13.27 7.33
CA PHE A 212 1.56 -13.26 5.91
C PHE A 212 0.30 -13.09 5.05
N GLU A 213 -0.24 -11.87 5.01
CA GLU A 213 -1.35 -11.52 4.11
C GLU A 213 -0.85 -11.35 2.65
N VAL A 214 -0.51 -12.47 2.01
CA VAL A 214 -0.42 -12.51 0.54
C VAL A 214 -1.82 -12.69 -0.01
N THR A 215 -2.45 -11.55 -0.27
CA THR A 215 -3.29 -11.42 -1.46
C THR A 215 -2.40 -11.44 -2.71
N LYS A 216 -3.00 -11.76 -3.87
CA LYS A 216 -2.43 -12.48 -5.02
C LYS A 216 -1.00 -12.17 -5.57
N GLU A 217 -0.38 -11.01 -5.36
CA GLU A 217 0.85 -10.61 -6.10
C GLU A 217 1.83 -9.76 -5.25
N LYS A 218 3.15 -9.75 -5.57
CA LYS A 218 3.92 -8.50 -5.81
C LYS A 218 5.00 -8.68 -6.88
N SER A 219 5.05 -7.76 -7.85
CA SER A 219 6.08 -7.69 -8.90
C SER A 219 7.04 -6.53 -8.69
N ASN A 220 8.31 -6.70 -9.05
CA ASN A 220 9.39 -5.74 -8.77
C ASN A 220 9.34 -4.42 -9.53
N GLU A 221 9.89 -3.38 -8.89
CA GLU A 221 10.67 -2.31 -9.52
C GLU A 221 11.42 -1.54 -8.41
N GLY A 222 12.69 -1.14 -8.55
CA GLY A 222 13.61 -1.35 -9.68
C GLY A 222 14.45 -2.63 -9.59
N VAL A 223 13.84 -3.80 -9.70
CA VAL A 223 14.52 -5.01 -10.21
C VAL A 223 13.97 -5.26 -11.61
N ALA A 224 14.82 -5.28 -12.61
CA ALA A 224 14.40 -5.19 -14.01
C ALA A 224 13.59 -6.42 -14.48
N ASN A 225 12.37 -6.18 -14.96
CA ASN A 225 11.55 -7.12 -15.76
C ASN A 225 11.30 -8.53 -15.19
N ASP A 226 11.45 -8.74 -13.87
CA ASP A 226 11.11 -10.00 -13.22
C ASP A 226 10.07 -9.77 -12.10
N PRO A 227 8.84 -10.32 -12.22
CA PRO A 227 7.78 -10.14 -11.23
C PRO A 227 7.90 -11.02 -9.98
N THR A 228 8.97 -11.80 -9.78
CA THR A 228 9.04 -12.82 -8.71
C THR A 228 9.61 -12.35 -7.36
N GLY A 229 10.30 -11.21 -7.29
CA GLY A 229 11.17 -10.87 -6.14
C GLY A 229 10.59 -9.93 -5.08
N ASN A 230 9.28 -9.72 -5.04
CA ASN A 230 8.66 -8.61 -4.30
C ASN A 230 7.55 -9.12 -3.31
N ILE A 231 7.06 -8.28 -2.36
CA ILE A 231 6.24 -8.70 -1.19
C ILE A 231 4.68 -8.71 -1.37
N ALA A 232 3.92 -7.60 -1.20
CA ALA A 232 2.51 -7.40 -1.66
C ALA A 232 2.30 -6.18 -2.64
N LEU A 233 1.76 -6.38 -3.86
CA LEU A 233 1.42 -5.38 -4.93
C LEU A 233 -0.09 -5.25 -4.99
N ILE A 234 -0.56 -4.02 -5.13
CA ILE A 234 -1.98 -3.73 -5.25
C ILE A 234 -2.18 -2.88 -6.50
N LYS A 235 -2.80 -3.46 -7.54
CA LYS A 235 -2.85 -2.91 -8.89
C LYS A 235 -4.29 -2.63 -9.32
N ASN A 236 -4.59 -1.34 -9.54
CA ASN A 236 -5.87 -0.94 -10.13
C ASN A 236 -5.79 -0.98 -11.67
N THR A 237 -6.76 -1.65 -12.29
CA THR A 237 -6.90 -1.77 -13.76
C THR A 237 -8.19 -1.11 -14.28
N HIS A 238 -8.92 -0.43 -13.41
CA HIS A 238 -10.22 0.18 -13.70
C HIS A 238 -10.12 1.44 -14.57
N ARG A 239 -11.21 1.76 -15.29
CA ARG A 239 -11.29 2.91 -16.23
C ARG A 239 -12.48 3.85 -16.01
N GLY A 240 -13.29 3.60 -14.98
CA GLY A 240 -14.31 4.53 -14.48
C GLY A 240 -13.70 5.68 -13.66
N LYS A 241 -14.56 6.56 -13.13
CA LYS A 241 -14.14 7.84 -12.52
C LYS A 241 -13.80 7.79 -11.02
N ASN A 242 -14.20 6.73 -10.31
CA ASN A 242 -14.07 6.63 -8.86
C ASN A 242 -13.45 5.26 -8.48
N THR A 243 -12.15 5.18 -8.26
CA THR A 243 -11.48 3.99 -7.69
C THR A 243 -10.19 4.34 -6.98
N ASP A 244 -10.15 4.10 -5.68
CA ASP A 244 -8.91 4.02 -4.90
C ASP A 244 -8.25 2.63 -5.05
N VAL A 245 -6.95 2.54 -4.76
CA VAL A 245 -6.16 1.31 -4.97
C VAL A 245 -5.75 0.65 -3.66
N LEU A 246 -5.34 1.46 -2.68
CA LEU A 246 -4.92 1.06 -1.34
C LEU A 246 -5.34 2.17 -0.38
N GLY A 247 -6.12 1.82 0.66
CA GLY A 247 -6.47 2.72 1.75
C GLY A 247 -5.95 2.18 3.08
N LEU A 248 -5.04 2.92 3.73
CA LEU A 248 -4.52 2.57 5.05
C LEU A 248 -5.38 3.25 6.13
N GLN A 249 -6.30 2.50 6.75
CA GLN A 249 -7.16 3.03 7.81
C GLN A 249 -6.45 3.01 9.17
N ALA A 250 -6.22 4.19 9.75
CA ALA A 250 -5.50 4.39 11.01
C ALA A 250 -6.20 3.87 12.29
N GLY A 251 -7.24 3.04 12.18
CA GLY A 251 -8.04 2.51 13.29
C GLY A 251 -9.37 3.23 13.54
N ARG A 252 -9.99 2.99 14.71
CA ARG A 252 -11.34 3.46 15.08
C ARG A 252 -11.39 4.87 15.70
N ARG A 253 -10.25 5.53 15.89
CA ARG A 253 -10.11 6.86 16.52
C ARG A 253 -8.97 7.61 15.83
N ASN A 254 -8.86 8.91 16.09
CA ASN A 254 -7.65 9.67 15.78
C ASN A 254 -6.42 8.93 16.39
N PRO A 255 -5.45 8.52 15.56
CA PRO A 255 -4.30 7.74 16.01
C PRO A 255 -3.35 8.58 16.89
N GLY A 256 -2.85 7.97 17.96
CA GLY A 256 -1.84 8.60 18.81
C GLY A 256 -0.46 8.65 18.13
N SER A 257 0.37 9.60 18.57
CA SER A 257 1.80 9.65 18.24
C SER A 257 2.47 8.29 18.53
N GLY A 258 3.14 7.71 17.53
CA GLY A 258 3.70 6.35 17.60
C GLY A 258 2.79 5.23 17.09
N THR A 259 1.68 5.56 16.40
CA THR A 259 0.87 4.57 15.66
C THR A 259 1.38 4.46 14.22
N THR A 260 2.24 3.49 13.91
CA THR A 260 2.79 3.31 12.55
C THR A 260 1.86 2.49 11.65
N TYR A 261 1.60 2.94 10.41
CA TYR A 261 0.83 2.19 9.39
C TYR A 261 1.73 1.46 8.41
N LEU A 262 2.84 2.11 8.07
CA LEU A 262 3.81 1.62 7.11
C LEU A 262 5.20 2.00 7.60
N SER A 263 5.97 1.00 8.00
CA SER A 263 7.39 1.16 8.34
C SER A 263 8.24 0.84 7.11
N PHE A 264 9.25 1.66 6.86
CA PHE A 264 10.30 1.38 5.89
C PHE A 264 11.57 0.98 6.66
N TYR A 265 11.99 -0.28 6.53
CA TYR A 265 13.20 -0.79 7.17
C TYR A 265 14.29 -1.07 6.11
N GLN A 266 15.54 -0.73 6.43
CA GLN A 266 16.70 -1.34 5.81
C GLN A 266 16.74 -2.85 6.11
N ARG A 267 17.47 -3.60 5.29
CA ARG A 267 17.65 -5.06 5.43
C ARG A 267 18.22 -5.52 6.79
N ASN A 268 18.91 -4.63 7.51
CA ASN A 268 19.44 -4.84 8.86
C ASN A 268 18.40 -4.64 9.99
N GLY A 269 17.16 -4.25 9.67
CA GLY A 269 16.10 -3.91 10.63
C GLY A 269 16.10 -2.45 11.12
N THR A 270 17.05 -1.62 10.68
CA THR A 270 17.06 -0.18 10.97
C THR A 270 15.90 0.50 10.23
N SER A 271 15.05 1.23 10.96
CA SER A 271 14.02 2.07 10.34
C SER A 271 14.69 3.22 9.56
N VAL A 272 14.28 3.43 8.31
CA VAL A 272 14.64 4.61 7.50
C VAL A 272 13.47 5.56 7.31
N GLY A 273 12.28 5.17 7.75
CA GLY A 273 11.14 6.07 7.81
C GLY A 273 9.84 5.35 8.11
N ALA A 274 8.78 6.12 8.30
CA ALA A 274 7.44 5.59 8.53
C ALA A 274 6.36 6.55 8.01
N ILE A 275 5.17 6.01 7.74
CA ILE A 275 3.93 6.79 7.78
C ILE A 275 3.25 6.44 9.10
N GLU A 276 3.13 7.41 10.00
CA GLU A 276 2.61 7.22 11.35
C GLU A 276 1.56 8.28 11.74
N GLY A 277 0.80 8.01 12.80
CA GLY A 277 -0.20 8.92 13.33
C GLY A 277 0.42 10.09 14.07
N ASN A 278 0.01 11.31 13.76
CA ASN A 278 0.58 12.53 14.37
C ASN A 278 -0.11 12.97 15.68
N GLY A 279 -1.00 12.15 16.26
CA GLY A 279 -1.77 12.48 17.47
C GLY A 279 -2.88 13.51 17.29
N SER A 280 -2.97 14.20 16.15
CA SER A 280 -3.79 15.41 15.96
C SER A 280 -4.75 15.37 14.75
N GLY A 281 -4.94 14.19 14.14
CA GLY A 281 -5.89 13.96 13.04
C GLY A 281 -5.25 13.82 11.66
N GLY A 282 -3.91 13.83 11.58
CA GLY A 282 -3.17 13.63 10.34
C GLY A 282 -2.10 12.53 10.45
N VAL A 283 -1.35 12.36 9.37
CA VAL A 283 -0.18 11.49 9.33
C VAL A 283 1.10 12.31 9.35
N THR A 284 2.11 11.81 10.06
CA THR A 284 3.51 12.21 9.92
C THR A 284 4.15 11.26 8.92
N TYR A 285 4.77 11.82 7.88
CA TYR A 285 5.88 11.13 7.22
C TYR A 285 7.08 11.34 8.15
N ALA A 286 7.58 10.27 8.73
CA ALA A 286 8.70 10.28 9.68
C ALA A 286 9.96 9.75 8.97
N GLY A 287 11.08 10.44 9.16
CA GLY A 287 12.36 10.15 8.52
C GLY A 287 13.33 11.31 8.78
N ASP A 288 14.56 11.19 8.31
CA ASP A 288 15.62 12.19 8.59
C ASP A 288 15.52 13.46 7.73
N GLY A 289 14.68 13.45 6.67
CA GLY A 289 14.45 14.59 5.79
C GLY A 289 13.54 15.66 6.40
N ALA A 290 13.79 16.93 6.06
CA ALA A 290 13.13 18.08 6.72
C ALA A 290 12.57 19.15 5.77
N ASP A 291 12.60 18.91 4.46
CA ASP A 291 12.09 19.79 3.41
C ASP A 291 11.31 19.05 2.31
N PHE A 292 10.48 19.82 1.59
CA PHE A 292 9.79 19.42 0.38
C PHE A 292 10.55 20.00 -0.82
N ALA A 293 11.00 19.12 -1.71
CA ALA A 293 11.74 19.49 -2.90
C ALA A 293 10.94 19.26 -4.20
N GLU A 294 11.35 19.92 -5.27
CA GLU A 294 11.01 19.53 -6.64
C GLU A 294 12.29 19.21 -7.41
N GLU A 295 12.31 18.12 -8.17
CA GLU A 295 13.44 17.79 -9.04
C GLU A 295 13.42 18.69 -10.30
N LEU A 296 14.43 19.54 -10.48
CA LEU A 296 14.48 20.54 -11.55
C LEU A 296 15.66 20.32 -12.51
N PRO A 297 15.49 20.54 -13.84
CA PRO A 297 16.56 20.39 -14.82
C PRO A 297 17.62 21.49 -14.69
N VAL A 298 18.89 21.09 -14.74
CA VAL A 298 20.06 21.98 -14.73
C VAL A 298 20.23 22.61 -16.12
N ALA A 299 20.26 23.93 -16.16
CA ALA A 299 20.32 24.72 -17.40
C ALA A 299 21.45 24.26 -18.33
N GLU A 300 21.27 24.40 -19.64
CA GLU A 300 22.22 23.94 -20.65
C GLU A 300 23.63 24.52 -20.38
N LYS A 301 24.65 23.65 -20.33
CA LYS A 301 26.06 23.99 -20.01
C LYS A 301 26.30 24.61 -18.62
N ALA A 302 25.32 24.63 -17.72
CA ALA A 302 25.55 24.93 -16.31
C ALA A 302 26.12 23.70 -15.57
N GLU A 303 26.90 23.97 -14.53
CA GLU A 303 27.32 22.98 -13.54
C GLU A 303 26.10 22.50 -12.74
N ALA A 304 26.07 21.20 -12.40
CA ALA A 304 25.02 20.63 -11.58
C ALA A 304 25.28 21.01 -10.11
N PRO A 305 24.32 21.69 -9.43
CA PRO A 305 24.49 22.06 -8.03
C PRO A 305 24.68 20.85 -7.12
N GLU A 306 25.63 20.93 -6.19
CA GLU A 306 25.71 19.96 -5.10
C GLU A 306 24.61 20.21 -4.05
N PRO A 307 24.28 19.20 -3.22
CA PRO A 307 23.48 19.38 -2.02
C PRO A 307 23.92 20.58 -1.16
N ALA A 308 22.95 21.27 -0.56
CA ALA A 308 23.11 22.49 0.23
C ALA A 308 23.61 23.74 -0.53
N GLU A 309 23.69 23.73 -1.87
CA GLU A 309 24.11 24.91 -2.64
C GLU A 309 22.98 25.87 -2.99
N ILE A 310 23.30 27.16 -3.02
CA ILE A 310 22.39 28.23 -3.45
C ILE A 310 22.25 28.20 -4.96
N VAL A 311 21.01 28.04 -5.44
CA VAL A 311 20.68 27.95 -6.87
C VAL A 311 19.80 29.11 -7.31
N GLY A 312 20.11 29.67 -8.48
CA GLY A 312 19.22 30.53 -9.23
C GLY A 312 18.30 29.69 -10.11
N VAL A 313 16.99 29.83 -9.94
CA VAL A 313 15.97 29.23 -10.80
C VAL A 313 15.56 30.26 -11.85
N ARG A 314 15.65 29.90 -13.13
CA ARG A 314 15.21 30.74 -14.24
C ARG A 314 14.50 29.93 -15.32
N GLY A 315 13.27 30.33 -15.67
CA GLY A 315 12.46 29.67 -16.70
C GLY A 315 12.19 28.18 -16.46
N GLY A 316 12.19 27.72 -15.20
CA GLY A 316 12.06 26.31 -14.83
C GLY A 316 13.38 25.51 -14.81
N THR A 317 14.51 26.13 -15.14
CA THR A 317 15.84 25.51 -15.06
C THR A 317 16.67 26.08 -13.91
N VAL A 318 17.64 25.32 -13.40
CA VAL A 318 18.52 25.73 -12.28
C VAL A 318 19.95 25.99 -12.74
N SER A 319 20.66 26.86 -12.02
CA SER A 319 22.13 26.98 -12.08
C SER A 319 22.69 27.62 -10.80
N LEU A 320 24.00 27.56 -10.59
CA LEU A 320 24.68 28.29 -9.49
C LEU A 320 24.65 29.82 -9.66
N ARG A 321 24.18 30.37 -10.79
CA ARG A 321 24.08 31.81 -11.03
C ARG A 321 22.71 32.35 -10.62
N ALA A 322 22.70 33.10 -9.52
CA ALA A 322 21.52 33.78 -8.98
C ALA A 322 21.20 35.14 -9.65
N GLU A 323 22.12 35.71 -10.43
CA GLU A 323 21.92 37.00 -11.08
C GLU A 323 20.85 36.90 -12.19
N GLY A 324 19.81 37.75 -12.10
CA GLY A 324 18.70 37.71 -13.04
C GLY A 324 17.88 36.41 -13.01
N ALA A 325 17.96 35.65 -11.91
CA ALA A 325 17.10 34.49 -11.67
C ALA A 325 15.70 34.94 -11.24
N ASP A 326 14.67 34.17 -11.62
CA ASP A 326 13.27 34.44 -11.25
C ASP A 326 13.05 34.18 -9.75
N ARG A 327 13.79 33.21 -9.18
CA ARG A 327 13.89 32.92 -7.75
C ARG A 327 15.31 32.46 -7.39
N VAL A 328 15.67 32.59 -6.13
CA VAL A 328 16.79 31.86 -5.54
C VAL A 328 16.24 30.84 -4.55
N MET A 329 16.81 29.64 -4.57
CA MET A 329 16.45 28.50 -3.73
C MET A 329 17.75 27.78 -3.30
N ILE A 330 17.62 26.60 -2.70
CA ILE A 330 18.74 25.80 -2.18
C ILE A 330 18.56 24.36 -2.66
N ALA A 331 19.62 23.72 -3.15
CA ALA A 331 19.63 22.30 -3.48
C ALA A 331 19.43 21.47 -2.21
N SER A 332 18.49 20.54 -2.22
CA SER A 332 18.17 19.70 -1.05
C SER A 332 19.30 18.70 -0.76
N THR A 333 19.36 18.25 0.49
CA THR A 333 20.30 17.22 0.96
C THR A 333 19.64 15.87 1.19
N ALA A 334 18.37 15.88 1.58
CA ALA A 334 17.55 14.70 1.89
C ALA A 334 16.10 15.17 2.06
N PRO A 335 15.35 15.42 0.97
CA PRO A 335 13.96 15.84 1.08
C PRO A 335 13.10 14.71 1.64
N ILE A 336 12.07 15.05 2.42
CA ILE A 336 11.10 14.05 2.90
C ILE A 336 10.05 13.71 1.84
N MET A 337 9.93 14.58 0.82
CA MET A 337 9.03 14.47 -0.33
C MET A 337 9.64 15.18 -1.53
N THR A 338 9.82 14.45 -2.65
CA THR A 338 10.29 15.02 -3.93
C THR A 338 9.17 15.02 -4.96
N GLY A 339 8.74 16.21 -5.37
CA GLY A 339 7.87 16.41 -6.52
C GLY A 339 8.63 16.31 -7.84
N ASN A 340 7.93 15.94 -8.93
CA ASN A 340 8.48 15.89 -10.29
C ASN A 340 9.69 14.93 -10.44
N ALA A 341 9.81 13.93 -9.55
CA ALA A 341 10.90 12.96 -9.55
C ALA A 341 10.95 12.17 -10.87
N ALA A 342 12.14 12.00 -11.44
CA ALA A 342 12.31 11.25 -12.69
C ALA A 342 11.93 9.77 -12.51
N PRO A 343 11.26 9.14 -13.50
CA PRO A 343 11.06 7.69 -13.47
C PRO A 343 12.42 6.98 -13.57
N SER A 344 12.61 5.91 -12.80
CA SER A 344 13.87 5.15 -12.73
C SER A 344 14.27 4.42 -14.02
N SER A 345 13.44 4.49 -15.07
CA SER A 345 13.79 4.16 -16.44
C SER A 345 12.94 4.96 -17.43
N GLY A 346 13.55 5.37 -18.55
CA GLY A 346 12.94 6.22 -19.57
C GLY A 346 14.00 7.08 -20.28
N PRO A 347 13.68 7.76 -21.38
CA PRO A 347 14.63 8.67 -22.04
C PRO A 347 15.07 9.81 -21.10
N ASP A 348 14.17 10.28 -20.25
CA ASP A 348 14.42 11.37 -19.29
C ASP A 348 15.35 10.94 -18.13
N ALA A 349 15.61 9.64 -17.96
CA ALA A 349 16.52 9.10 -16.95
C ALA A 349 18.00 9.17 -17.36
N GLU A 350 18.31 9.24 -18.67
CA GLU A 350 19.70 9.33 -19.15
C GLU A 350 20.26 10.76 -19.18
N GLU A 351 19.42 11.80 -19.12
CA GLU A 351 19.92 13.18 -19.24
C GLU A 351 20.71 13.65 -18.00
N GLY A 352 20.58 12.94 -16.86
CA GLY A 352 21.54 12.92 -15.75
C GLY A 352 21.83 14.27 -15.04
N ARG A 353 21.11 15.32 -15.41
CA ARG A 353 21.38 16.72 -15.03
C ARG A 353 20.10 17.36 -14.49
N ARG A 354 19.51 16.71 -13.48
CA ARG A 354 18.44 17.26 -12.64
C ARG A 354 18.90 17.26 -11.19
N VAL A 355 18.30 18.09 -10.35
CA VAL A 355 18.64 18.19 -8.92
C VAL A 355 17.38 18.52 -8.11
N GLU A 356 17.28 17.94 -6.92
CA GLU A 356 16.22 18.24 -5.97
C GLU A 356 16.45 19.63 -5.38
N VAL A 357 15.50 20.54 -5.55
CA VAL A 357 15.58 21.91 -5.01
C VAL A 357 14.51 22.10 -3.94
N ALA A 358 14.90 22.55 -2.75
CA ALA A 358 14.00 22.78 -1.63
C ALA A 358 13.06 23.98 -1.92
N PHE A 359 11.75 23.73 -1.92
CA PHE A 359 10.72 24.77 -2.09
C PHE A 359 10.19 25.28 -0.74
N VAL A 360 10.09 24.39 0.26
CA VAL A 360 9.66 24.75 1.62
C VAL A 360 10.19 23.74 2.65
N GLY A 361 10.67 24.24 3.79
CA GLY A 361 11.12 23.40 4.91
C GLY A 361 12.43 23.89 5.51
N GLN A 362 13.15 22.98 6.17
CA GLN A 362 14.48 23.22 6.74
C GLN A 362 15.51 22.48 5.90
N VAL A 363 16.40 23.21 5.24
CA VAL A 363 17.45 22.65 4.38
C VAL A 363 18.82 23.18 4.82
N PRO A 364 19.89 22.38 4.85
CA PRO A 364 21.24 22.89 5.03
C PRO A 364 21.64 23.80 3.86
N ALA A 365 22.46 24.82 4.12
CA ALA A 365 22.96 25.73 3.10
C ALA A 365 24.45 26.04 3.31
N LYS A 366 25.28 25.98 2.27
CA LYS A 366 26.71 26.32 2.31
C LYS A 366 26.90 27.84 2.45
N VAL A 367 26.96 28.37 3.68
CA VAL A 367 27.12 29.81 3.96
C VAL A 367 28.57 30.19 4.25
N ARG A 368 29.06 31.24 3.60
CA ARG A 368 30.38 31.85 3.80
C ARG A 368 30.31 32.97 4.85
N GLY A 369 31.27 33.03 5.77
CA GLY A 369 31.28 34.01 6.86
C GLY A 369 30.54 33.56 8.12
N SER A 370 30.53 34.41 9.13
CA SER A 370 29.67 34.25 10.32
C SER A 370 28.20 34.39 9.95
N VAL A 371 27.33 33.70 10.68
CA VAL A 371 25.87 33.72 10.52
C VAL A 371 25.22 33.66 11.89
N ASP A 372 24.28 34.55 12.17
CA ASP A 372 23.44 34.50 13.35
C ASP A 372 22.00 34.06 13.03
N ARG A 373 21.39 33.34 13.99
CA ARG A 373 19.99 32.92 13.89
C ARG A 373 19.09 34.14 13.72
N GLY A 374 18.44 34.21 12.55
CA GLY A 374 17.62 35.35 12.14
C GLY A 374 18.14 36.08 10.90
N ASP A 375 19.40 35.87 10.51
CA ASP A 375 19.96 36.48 9.30
C ASP A 375 19.25 36.01 8.02
N LEU A 376 19.17 36.93 7.04
CA LEU A 376 18.70 36.64 5.71
C LEU A 376 19.84 36.01 4.89
N ILE A 377 19.57 34.86 4.29
CA ILE A 377 20.52 34.11 3.49
C ILE A 377 20.35 34.52 2.03
N VAL A 378 21.37 35.18 1.48
CA VAL A 378 21.41 35.67 0.08
C VAL A 378 22.60 35.04 -0.66
N PRO A 379 22.58 34.99 -2.00
CA PRO A 379 23.73 34.55 -2.78
C PRO A 379 25.03 35.28 -2.41
N SER A 380 26.17 34.58 -2.44
CA SER A 380 27.50 35.20 -2.28
C SER A 380 27.79 36.28 -3.32
N GLY A 381 27.11 36.22 -4.48
CA GLY A 381 27.38 37.01 -5.67
C GLY A 381 28.48 36.41 -6.58
N ARG A 382 29.07 35.28 -6.19
CA ARG A 382 30.21 34.66 -6.90
C ARG A 382 29.81 33.61 -7.94
N GLY A 383 28.57 33.11 -7.87
CA GLY A 383 28.10 32.00 -8.71
C GLY A 383 28.71 30.64 -8.34
N ASP A 384 29.12 30.49 -7.08
CA ASP A 384 29.92 29.38 -6.54
C ASP A 384 29.14 28.46 -5.58
N GLY A 385 27.80 28.45 -5.69
CA GLY A 385 26.91 27.74 -4.77
C GLY A 385 26.87 28.28 -3.34
N THR A 386 27.73 29.22 -2.96
CA THR A 386 27.77 29.72 -1.57
C THR A 386 26.80 30.88 -1.32
N ALA A 387 26.28 30.94 -0.10
CA ALA A 387 25.55 32.08 0.43
C ALA A 387 26.46 33.06 1.20
N ARG A 388 25.92 34.23 1.51
CA ARG A 388 26.32 35.08 2.64
C ARG A 388 25.11 35.39 3.53
N ALA A 389 25.35 35.64 4.81
CA ALA A 389 24.35 36.15 5.73
C ALA A 389 24.28 37.69 5.68
N VAL A 390 23.09 38.23 5.97
CA VAL A 390 22.83 39.68 6.05
C VAL A 390 21.81 39.93 7.17
N SER A 391 22.11 40.86 8.07
CA SER A 391 21.17 41.25 9.13
C SER A 391 19.87 41.83 8.53
N PRO A 392 18.67 41.47 9.03
CA PRO A 392 17.40 41.99 8.50
C PRO A 392 17.26 43.51 8.52
N GLY A 393 18.03 44.22 9.36
CA GLY A 393 18.06 45.69 9.42
C GLY A 393 19.05 46.35 8.43
N GLU A 394 19.97 45.57 7.86
CA GLU A 394 20.99 46.04 6.92
C GLU A 394 20.66 45.68 5.46
N TYR A 395 19.78 44.68 5.27
CA TYR A 395 19.37 44.20 3.97
C TYR A 395 18.68 45.28 3.13
N ARG A 396 19.22 45.51 1.93
CA ARG A 396 18.57 46.20 0.81
C ARG A 396 18.60 45.30 -0.41
N ARG A 397 17.45 45.03 -1.03
CA ARG A 397 17.28 44.12 -2.16
C ARG A 397 18.12 44.55 -3.36
N ALA A 398 18.23 45.87 -3.58
CA ALA A 398 19.04 46.45 -4.64
C ALA A 398 20.56 46.16 -4.51
N GLU A 399 21.05 45.92 -3.29
CA GLU A 399 22.47 45.68 -2.99
C GLU A 399 22.77 44.18 -2.75
N HIS A 400 21.79 43.45 -2.23
CA HIS A 400 21.97 42.08 -1.71
C HIS A 400 21.36 41.00 -2.62
N GLY A 401 20.49 41.37 -3.56
CA GLY A 401 19.76 40.42 -4.41
C GLY A 401 18.67 39.66 -3.64
N PRO A 402 17.99 38.70 -4.29
CA PRO A 402 16.91 37.93 -3.70
C PRO A 402 17.37 37.02 -2.55
N VAL A 403 16.52 36.86 -1.53
CA VAL A 403 16.74 36.01 -0.36
C VAL A 403 16.34 34.56 -0.66
N ALA A 404 17.22 33.61 -0.36
CA ALA A 404 16.96 32.17 -0.44
C ALA A 404 16.12 31.66 0.75
N GLY A 405 16.40 32.17 1.94
CA GLY A 405 15.71 31.80 3.18
C GLY A 405 16.26 32.55 4.40
N GLN A 406 15.97 32.06 5.62
CA GLN A 406 16.42 32.67 6.88
C GLN A 406 17.16 31.66 7.76
N ALA A 407 18.27 32.07 8.38
CA ALA A 407 19.08 31.22 9.24
C ALA A 407 18.35 30.80 10.52
N TRP A 408 18.24 29.49 10.77
CA TRP A 408 17.66 28.89 11.98
C TRP A 408 18.71 28.25 12.90
N SER A 409 19.94 28.03 12.44
CA SER A 409 21.13 27.84 13.29
C SER A 409 22.11 29.01 13.13
N SER A 410 23.03 29.18 14.08
CA SER A 410 24.15 30.13 14.00
C SER A 410 25.45 29.39 13.65
N LYS A 411 26.40 30.11 13.03
CA LYS A 411 27.74 29.64 12.67
C LYS A 411 28.75 30.77 12.91
N SER A 412 29.66 30.59 13.87
CA SER A 412 30.66 31.62 14.23
C SER A 412 31.95 31.57 13.42
N ALA A 413 32.07 30.68 12.44
CA ALA A 413 33.31 30.48 11.66
C ALA A 413 33.27 31.21 10.32
N GLU A 414 34.31 32.02 10.03
CA GLU A 414 34.42 32.85 8.82
C GLU A 414 34.49 32.07 7.49
N GLY A 415 34.85 30.78 7.54
CA GLY A 415 34.92 29.90 6.37
C GLY A 415 33.57 29.61 5.71
N ILE A 416 33.56 28.71 4.73
CA ILE A 416 32.34 28.10 4.22
C ILE A 416 31.94 26.96 5.16
N GLY A 417 30.64 26.80 5.42
CA GLY A 417 30.10 25.66 6.15
C GLY A 417 28.58 25.73 6.23
N GLU A 418 27.95 24.63 6.60
CA GLU A 418 26.49 24.52 6.55
C GLU A 418 25.78 25.24 7.70
N VAL A 419 24.64 25.85 7.36
CA VAL A 419 23.68 26.44 8.30
C VAL A 419 22.29 25.92 7.94
N THR A 420 21.46 25.62 8.94
CA THR A 420 20.07 25.22 8.71
C THR A 420 19.26 26.45 8.32
N VAL A 421 18.71 26.46 7.11
CA VAL A 421 17.96 27.58 6.54
C VAL A 421 16.49 27.19 6.39
N ALA A 422 15.60 28.03 6.89
CA ALA A 422 14.19 27.93 6.60
C ALA A 422 13.89 28.57 5.24
N VAL A 423 13.46 27.75 4.29
CA VAL A 423 13.06 28.15 2.93
C VAL A 423 11.53 28.10 2.86
N GLY A 424 10.93 29.04 2.13
CA GLY A 424 9.48 29.06 1.89
C GLY A 424 8.95 30.42 1.44
N LEU A 425 7.68 30.45 1.07
CA LEU A 425 7.00 31.58 0.41
C LEU A 425 6.82 32.86 1.27
N GLY A 426 7.26 32.86 2.54
CA GLY A 426 6.78 33.82 3.54
C GLY A 426 7.64 35.06 3.82
N ARG A 427 8.92 35.13 3.40
CA ARG A 427 9.84 36.20 3.85
C ARG A 427 10.76 36.84 2.79
N SER A 428 10.88 36.27 1.58
CA SER A 428 11.92 36.64 0.60
C SER A 428 11.63 37.86 -0.31
N GLY A 429 10.55 38.62 -0.06
CA GLY A 429 10.21 39.82 -0.85
C GLY A 429 9.36 40.87 -0.13
N ALA A 430 8.09 40.55 0.16
CA ALA A 430 7.08 41.54 0.57
C ALA A 430 7.35 42.29 1.89
N VAL A 431 8.23 41.76 2.77
CA VAL A 431 8.66 42.48 3.98
C VAL A 431 9.77 43.48 3.66
N ALA A 432 10.72 43.09 2.79
CA ALA A 432 11.82 43.95 2.38
C ALA A 432 11.36 45.14 1.54
N GLU A 433 10.50 44.92 0.52
CA GLU A 433 9.95 46.00 -0.31
C GLU A 433 9.22 47.06 0.56
N ARG A 434 8.61 46.62 1.66
CA ARG A 434 7.90 47.50 2.61
C ARG A 434 8.85 48.31 3.50
N LEU A 435 10.03 47.77 3.82
CA LEU A 435 11.11 48.49 4.53
C LEU A 435 11.80 49.50 3.60
N GLU A 436 12.14 49.10 2.37
CA GLU A 436 12.76 49.96 1.36
C GLU A 436 11.87 51.18 1.03
N ALA A 437 10.55 50.97 0.90
CA ALA A 437 9.58 52.03 0.67
C ALA A 437 9.49 53.05 1.83
N GLN A 438 9.73 52.64 3.07
CA GLN A 438 9.75 53.55 4.22
C GLN A 438 11.07 54.33 4.31
N GLN A 439 12.22 53.69 4.06
CA GLN A 439 13.51 54.38 4.13
C GLN A 439 13.66 55.45 3.04
N SER A 440 13.29 55.14 1.80
CA SER A 440 13.44 56.07 0.67
C SER A 440 12.65 57.39 0.84
N GLN A 441 11.53 57.36 1.59
CA GLN A 441 10.79 58.58 1.94
C GLN A 441 11.56 59.50 2.91
N ILE A 442 12.37 58.94 3.81
CA ILE A 442 13.16 59.70 4.79
C ILE A 442 14.33 60.39 4.08
N ASP A 443 15.12 59.64 3.31
CA ASP A 443 16.30 60.16 2.61
C ASP A 443 15.94 61.31 1.65
N SER A 444 14.78 61.22 0.98
CA SER A 444 14.25 62.24 0.06
C SER A 444 13.84 63.55 0.74
N LEU A 445 13.62 63.55 2.06
CA LEU A 445 13.29 64.75 2.84
C LEU A 445 14.56 65.47 3.29
N GLU A 446 15.60 64.74 3.74
CA GLU A 446 16.84 65.36 4.21
C GLU A 446 17.61 66.11 3.12
N GLU A 447 17.72 65.53 1.92
CA GLU A 447 18.52 66.12 0.84
C GLU A 447 17.90 67.43 0.32
N LYS A 448 16.56 67.53 0.31
CA LYS A 448 15.86 68.77 -0.04
C LYS A 448 16.16 69.91 0.94
N VAL A 449 16.35 69.59 2.22
CA VAL A 449 16.75 70.59 3.23
C VAL A 449 18.18 71.09 2.99
N ARG A 450 19.12 70.21 2.61
CA ARG A 450 20.52 70.58 2.32
C ARG A 450 20.68 71.46 1.07
N GLN A 451 19.91 71.20 0.02
CA GLN A 451 19.98 71.99 -1.23
C GLN A 451 19.47 73.43 -1.02
N ILE A 452 18.41 73.61 -0.22
CA ILE A 452 17.88 74.95 0.12
C ILE A 452 18.91 75.78 0.89
N ALA A 453 19.70 75.16 1.78
CA ALA A 453 20.79 75.84 2.48
C ALA A 453 21.91 76.28 1.52
N THR A 454 22.44 75.36 0.72
CA THR A 454 23.61 75.65 -0.14
C THR A 454 23.31 76.61 -1.30
N MET A 455 22.08 76.68 -1.80
CA MET A 455 21.69 77.72 -2.77
C MET A 455 21.73 79.13 -2.17
N LYS A 456 21.38 79.28 -0.89
CA LYS A 456 21.38 80.56 -0.18
C LYS A 456 22.80 81.14 -0.04
N ASP A 457 23.76 80.30 0.33
CA ASP A 457 25.15 80.71 0.54
C ASP A 457 25.86 81.10 -0.77
N ARG A 458 25.57 80.38 -1.86
CA ARG A 458 26.14 80.67 -3.19
C ARG A 458 25.63 81.98 -3.80
N LEU A 459 24.40 82.38 -3.48
CA LEU A 459 23.85 83.66 -3.94
C LEU A 459 24.63 84.83 -3.33
N ALA A 460 24.85 84.79 -2.01
CA ALA A 460 25.60 85.82 -1.27
C ALA A 460 27.07 85.95 -1.71
N ALA A 461 27.69 84.86 -2.19
CA ALA A 461 29.06 84.89 -2.70
C ALA A 461 29.18 85.63 -4.06
N LEU A 462 28.25 85.39 -4.98
CA LEU A 462 28.26 86.00 -6.33
C LEU A 462 28.03 87.52 -6.29
N GLU A 463 27.23 88.01 -5.34
CA GLU A 463 26.97 89.44 -5.15
C GLU A 463 28.23 90.22 -4.70
N ALA A 464 29.20 89.54 -4.07
CA ALA A 464 30.46 90.17 -3.62
C ALA A 464 31.52 90.27 -4.72
N GLU A 465 31.57 89.32 -5.65
CA GLU A 465 32.69 89.16 -6.60
C GLU A 465 32.60 90.11 -7.82
N ALA A 466 31.39 90.58 -8.16
CA ALA A 466 31.12 91.40 -9.35
C ALA A 466 31.62 92.87 -9.29
N SER A 467 32.34 93.27 -8.23
CA SER A 467 32.46 94.69 -7.82
C SER A 467 33.84 95.35 -8.04
N ALA A 468 34.80 94.73 -8.76
CA ALA A 468 36.24 95.01 -8.57
C ALA A 468 37.18 95.09 -9.80
N VAL A 469 36.86 95.81 -10.90
CA VAL A 469 37.78 95.95 -12.09
C VAL A 469 37.82 97.37 -12.74
N PRO A 470 39.00 98.00 -12.96
CA PRO A 470 39.19 99.26 -13.72
C PRO A 470 40.04 99.15 -15.02
N ALA A 471 40.27 100.25 -15.78
CA ALA A 471 40.73 100.22 -17.21
C ALA A 471 41.70 101.36 -17.67
N THR A 472 42.35 101.24 -18.85
CA THR A 472 42.95 102.33 -19.70
C THR A 472 43.48 101.85 -21.08
N ALA A 473 44.07 102.74 -21.92
CA ALA A 473 44.70 102.51 -23.26
C ALA A 473 46.01 103.35 -23.40
N GLY A 474 46.85 103.40 -24.46
CA GLY A 474 46.91 103.00 -25.90
C GLY A 474 48.18 103.67 -26.54
N PRO A 475 48.36 103.95 -27.86
CA PRO A 475 47.71 103.49 -29.12
C PRO A 475 48.75 103.18 -30.27
N MET A 476 48.36 103.34 -31.56
CA MET A 476 49.12 103.33 -32.85
C MET A 476 49.81 102.04 -33.36
N GLY A 477 49.40 101.59 -34.57
CA GLY A 477 50.09 100.58 -35.41
C GLY A 477 49.18 99.44 -35.89
N SER A 478 48.65 99.50 -37.12
CA SER A 478 47.76 98.48 -37.73
C SER A 478 47.96 98.43 -39.26
N PRO A 479 47.44 97.43 -40.01
CA PRO A 479 46.58 96.28 -39.65
C PRO A 479 47.28 94.92 -39.96
N ALA A 480 46.69 93.72 -39.94
CA ALA A 480 45.31 93.24 -39.68
C ALA A 480 45.35 91.84 -39.02
N GLY A 481 44.30 91.42 -38.31
CA GLY A 481 44.17 90.05 -37.78
C GLY A 481 43.21 89.97 -36.58
N SER A 482 42.08 89.28 -36.73
CA SER A 482 40.97 89.30 -35.76
C SER A 482 41.19 88.44 -34.51
N TRP A 483 40.97 89.06 -33.34
CA TRP A 483 40.15 88.64 -32.19
C TRP A 483 39.39 87.29 -32.33
N GLY A 484 39.15 86.50 -31.27
CA GLY A 484 39.41 86.70 -29.84
C GLY A 484 38.82 85.55 -28.99
N LEU A 485 38.98 85.59 -27.66
CA LEU A 485 38.55 84.50 -26.75
C LEU A 485 37.02 84.32 -26.68
N ALA A 486 36.58 83.07 -26.52
CA ALA A 486 35.36 82.71 -25.80
C ALA A 486 35.57 81.40 -25.02
N LEU A 487 35.47 81.48 -23.69
CA LEU A 487 35.51 80.34 -22.77
C LEU A 487 34.12 80.19 -22.17
N LEU A 488 33.49 79.00 -22.26
CA LEU A 488 32.40 78.63 -21.37
C LEU A 488 32.06 77.13 -21.37
N LEU A 489 31.57 76.70 -20.21
CA LEU A 489 31.06 75.37 -19.89
C LEU A 489 29.74 75.09 -20.62
N GLY A 490 29.41 73.82 -20.87
CA GLY A 490 28.11 73.43 -21.44
C GLY A 490 27.81 71.95 -21.30
N LEU A 491 27.14 71.56 -20.21
CA LEU A 491 26.54 70.23 -20.06
C LEU A 491 25.36 70.07 -21.03
N GLY A 492 25.41 69.03 -21.87
CA GLY A 492 24.29 68.55 -22.65
C GLY A 492 24.59 67.11 -23.11
N GLY A 493 23.64 66.18 -23.11
CA GLY A 493 22.22 66.31 -22.78
C GLY A 493 21.43 65.29 -23.59
N LEU A 494 20.87 64.27 -22.94
CA LEU A 494 20.17 63.15 -23.59
C LEU A 494 18.98 63.65 -24.44
N ALA A 495 18.99 63.39 -25.75
CA ALA A 495 17.84 63.63 -26.62
C ALA A 495 17.82 62.71 -27.87
N GLY A 496 17.12 61.57 -27.76
CA GLY A 496 16.74 60.71 -28.89
C GLY A 496 17.87 59.86 -29.53
N GLY A 497 17.57 58.71 -30.14
CA GLY A 497 16.30 57.98 -30.16
C GLY A 497 16.07 57.20 -31.45
N VAL A 498 15.80 55.89 -31.33
CA VAL A 498 15.18 55.01 -32.34
C VAL A 498 15.93 54.87 -33.68
N LEU A 499 16.56 53.71 -33.94
CA LEU A 499 16.06 52.77 -34.97
C LEU A 499 16.81 51.40 -35.00
N TRP A 500 16.10 50.36 -34.60
CA TRP A 500 15.98 49.05 -35.28
C TRP A 500 17.18 48.46 -36.07
N ARG A 501 17.74 47.35 -35.56
CA ARG A 501 18.05 46.18 -36.40
C ARG A 501 17.82 44.87 -35.65
N ARG A 502 17.62 43.79 -36.41
CA ARG A 502 16.97 42.54 -35.98
C ARG A 502 17.74 41.34 -36.56
N ARG A 503 17.90 40.26 -35.78
CA ARG A 503 18.75 39.08 -36.04
C ARG A 503 20.26 39.37 -36.01
N SER A 504 21.11 38.41 -35.64
CA SER A 504 20.83 37.05 -35.14
C SER A 504 20.42 37.07 -33.66
#